data_AF-A0A1S3NS23-F1
#
_entry.id   AF-A0A1S3NS23-F1
#
_cell.length_a   1.000
_cell.length_b   1.000
_cell.length_c   1.000
_cell.angle_alpha   90.00
_cell.angle_beta   90.00
_cell.angle_gamma   90.00
#
_symmetry.space_group_name_H-M   'P 1'
#
loop_
_entity.id
_entity.type
_entity.pdbx_description
1 polymer ?
#
loop_
_entity_poly.entity_id
_entity_poly.type
_entity_poly.pdbx_seq_one_letter_code
_entity_poly.pdbx_strand_id
1 'polypeptide(L)'
;MQVRNVVNDAEDVLEFRDRVIKASLAHGHLVVTTSLQCYVYSATNWNTPLIFDLKEGTVSLIVQAEKHFLLVDGTGLYVFSYEGRLISTPRFPGMRTDILNAQSVSLSNDTIAIRDKSDEKVIFLFDALTGKALGDGKPLTHKMEVVEIALDQCGPSSDRKIAVIDKNRDLYLTAVHRLYREHNICKIGTMVHTMSWNDSSNILCGIQDTQFTVWHYPSAVFTDKDLLPKTLYTKDASEFSRAPHILNYVGTQVTVRRGDGSLVYSNVSPYPALLHEYSASSRWEDALRLCRFAKDQSLWACLAGMAMANRELTTAEVAYAAIGEVDKVQYINSIKDLPSKESSVAHMLLFSGHVQEAEATLLQAGLVYQTIQVHINLYNWDRALELAVKHKTHVDTVLAYRLKFLQDFSKKETNKRFMQYAEGVEVDWEKIQAKIEMELVKEREKAATTSVRSSLASRR
;
A
#
# COMPACT_ATOMS: atom_id res chain seq x y z
N MET A 1 16.23 -30.67 20.77
CA MET A 1 15.42 -29.45 20.98
C MET A 1 14.08 -29.87 21.56
N GLN A 2 13.48 -29.13 22.48
CA GLN A 2 12.18 -29.48 23.05
C GLN A 2 11.11 -28.52 22.49
N VAL A 3 9.97 -29.07 22.08
CA VAL A 3 8.79 -28.32 21.66
C VAL A 3 7.69 -28.62 22.68
N ARG A 4 7.03 -27.57 23.18
CA ARG A 4 5.90 -27.69 24.10
C ARG A 4 4.67 -27.02 23.52
N ASN A 5 3.57 -27.75 23.47
CA ASN A 5 2.27 -27.21 23.10
C ASN A 5 1.68 -26.47 24.30
N VAL A 6 1.44 -25.17 24.15
CA VAL A 6 0.96 -24.30 25.23
C VAL A 6 -0.51 -24.53 25.61
N VAL A 7 -1.29 -25.26 24.81
CA VAL A 7 -2.72 -25.51 25.05
C VAL A 7 -2.94 -26.76 25.89
N ASN A 8 -2.17 -27.82 25.64
CA ASN A 8 -2.35 -29.12 26.29
C ASN A 8 -1.09 -29.64 27.01
N ASP A 9 -0.03 -28.84 27.06
CA ASP A 9 1.26 -29.18 27.68
C ASP A 9 1.93 -30.44 27.12
N ALA A 10 1.55 -30.88 25.93
CA ALA A 10 2.27 -31.95 25.24
C ALA A 10 3.70 -31.50 24.92
N GLU A 11 4.67 -32.36 25.22
CA GLU A 11 6.09 -32.09 24.99
C GLU A 11 6.67 -33.13 24.02
N ASP A 12 7.34 -32.64 22.98
CA ASP A 12 8.05 -33.45 21.99
C ASP A 12 9.54 -33.09 22.01
N VAL A 13 10.40 -34.10 22.00
CA VAL A 13 11.85 -33.93 21.95
C VAL A 13 12.34 -34.26 20.53
N LEU A 14 12.81 -33.23 19.84
CA LEU A 14 13.36 -33.33 18.48
C LEU A 14 14.87 -33.59 18.56
N GLU A 15 15.27 -34.75 18.05
CA GLU A 15 16.67 -35.16 17.97
C GLU A 15 17.26 -34.84 16.60
N PHE A 16 18.48 -34.31 16.60
CA PHE A 16 19.21 -33.95 15.39
C PHE A 16 20.55 -34.67 15.41
N ARG A 17 20.95 -35.21 14.26
CA ARG A 17 22.24 -35.89 14.11
C ARG A 17 23.40 -34.93 14.31
N ASP A 18 23.24 -33.71 13.79
CA ASP A 18 24.24 -32.65 13.78
C ASP A 18 23.81 -31.47 14.66
N ARG A 19 24.76 -30.58 14.96
CA ARG A 19 24.49 -29.39 15.77
C ARG A 19 23.48 -28.49 15.05
N VAL A 20 22.44 -28.09 15.78
CA VAL A 20 21.49 -27.07 15.33
C VAL A 20 22.22 -25.72 15.23
N ILE A 21 22.12 -25.09 14.06
CA ILE A 21 22.71 -23.78 13.77
C ILE A 21 21.65 -22.70 13.87
N LYS A 22 20.48 -22.94 13.28
CA LYS A 22 19.39 -21.96 13.27
C LYS A 22 18.05 -22.65 13.27
N ALA A 23 17.05 -22.00 13.86
CA ALA A 23 15.69 -22.47 13.90
C ALA A 23 14.73 -21.29 13.76
N SER A 24 13.58 -21.52 13.13
CA SER A 24 12.50 -20.54 12.99
C SER A 24 11.16 -21.26 13.04
N LEU A 25 10.21 -20.73 13.81
CA LEU A 25 8.84 -21.23 13.92
C LEU A 25 7.88 -20.14 13.48
N ALA A 26 7.17 -20.36 12.38
CA ALA A 26 6.19 -19.42 11.83
C ALA A 26 5.26 -20.15 10.85
N HIS A 27 4.07 -19.59 10.58
CA HIS A 27 3.12 -20.13 9.59
C HIS A 27 2.82 -21.63 9.74
N GLY A 28 2.80 -22.15 10.97
CA GLY A 28 2.55 -23.57 11.24
C GLY A 28 3.73 -24.50 10.92
N HIS A 29 4.91 -23.96 10.63
CA HIS A 29 6.10 -24.72 10.30
C HIS A 29 7.28 -24.35 11.19
N LEU A 30 8.04 -25.37 11.60
CA LEU A 30 9.34 -25.22 12.24
C LEU A 30 10.41 -25.64 11.25
N VAL A 31 11.25 -24.68 10.87
CA VAL A 31 12.42 -24.91 10.02
C VAL A 31 13.66 -24.92 10.90
N VAL A 32 14.41 -26.01 10.91
CA VAL A 32 15.65 -26.18 11.67
C VAL A 32 16.78 -26.53 10.72
N THR A 33 17.84 -25.73 10.73
CA THR A 33 19.05 -25.98 9.95
C THR A 33 20.18 -26.43 10.85
N THR A 34 20.81 -27.53 10.47
CA THR A 34 22.05 -28.04 11.06
C THR A 34 23.24 -27.73 10.16
N SER A 35 24.42 -28.25 10.47
CA SER A 35 25.60 -28.11 9.61
C SER A 35 25.51 -28.83 8.27
N LEU A 36 24.57 -29.76 8.08
CA LEU A 36 24.48 -30.56 6.85
C LEU A 36 23.06 -30.65 6.29
N GLN A 37 22.04 -30.50 7.13
CA GLN A 37 20.66 -30.77 6.76
C GLN A 37 19.70 -29.69 7.23
N CYS A 38 18.65 -29.47 6.45
CA CYS A 38 17.48 -28.69 6.81
C CYS A 38 16.33 -29.65 7.14
N TYR A 39 15.70 -29.42 8.28
CA TYR A 39 14.53 -30.14 8.76
C TYR A 39 13.34 -29.18 8.72
N VAL A 40 12.26 -29.61 8.09
CA VAL A 40 10.99 -28.88 8.05
C VAL A 40 9.92 -29.73 8.73
N TYR A 41 9.46 -29.27 9.89
CA TYR A 41 8.38 -29.89 10.64
C TYR A 41 7.07 -29.14 10.39
N SER A 42 5.98 -29.89 10.37
CA SER A 42 4.63 -29.32 10.50
C SER A 42 4.28 -29.23 11.98
N ALA A 43 3.68 -28.12 12.41
CA ALA A 43 3.20 -27.97 13.78
C ALA A 43 2.06 -28.96 14.12
N THR A 44 1.45 -29.58 13.10
CA THR A 44 0.46 -30.66 13.27
C THR A 44 1.09 -32.05 13.43
N ASN A 45 2.36 -32.22 13.06
CA ASN A 45 3.05 -33.50 13.11
C ASN A 45 4.57 -33.32 13.24
N TRP A 46 5.08 -33.53 14.45
CA TRP A 46 6.48 -33.41 14.81
C TRP A 46 7.32 -34.67 14.51
N ASN A 47 6.67 -35.81 14.23
CA ASN A 47 7.35 -37.12 14.13
C ASN A 47 7.98 -37.38 12.76
N THR A 48 7.45 -36.79 11.70
CA THR A 48 7.90 -37.02 10.33
C THR A 48 8.34 -35.71 9.68
N PRO A 49 9.49 -35.15 10.08
CA PRO A 49 10.04 -34.00 9.38
C PRO A 49 10.38 -34.36 7.95
N LEU A 50 10.23 -33.38 7.06
CA LEU A 50 10.92 -33.42 5.80
C LEU A 50 12.38 -33.02 6.03
N ILE A 51 13.31 -33.78 5.46
CA ILE A 51 14.74 -33.57 5.60
C ILE A 51 15.36 -33.46 4.22
N PHE A 52 16.19 -32.45 3.99
CA PHE A 52 17.01 -32.34 2.79
C PHE A 52 18.41 -31.81 3.11
N ASP A 53 19.38 -32.21 2.30
CA ASP A 53 20.77 -31.83 2.49
C ASP A 53 21.02 -30.38 2.05
N LEU A 54 21.79 -29.66 2.86
CA LEU A 54 22.26 -28.33 2.58
C LEU A 54 23.57 -28.41 1.78
N LYS A 55 23.69 -27.59 0.74
CA LYS A 55 24.92 -27.51 -0.05
C LYS A 55 26.08 -26.89 0.74
N GLU A 56 25.76 -25.95 1.60
CA GLU A 56 26.70 -25.28 2.49
C GLU A 56 26.15 -25.29 3.91
N GLY A 57 27.02 -25.58 4.88
CA GLY A 57 26.61 -25.90 6.24
C GLY A 57 26.34 -24.72 7.15
N THR A 58 26.43 -23.47 6.68
CA THR A 58 26.34 -22.28 7.56
C THR A 58 25.21 -21.37 7.12
N VAL A 59 23.98 -21.76 7.48
CA VAL A 59 22.79 -20.90 7.29
C VAL A 59 22.83 -19.73 8.27
N SER A 60 22.92 -18.52 7.74
CA SER A 60 23.01 -17.27 8.50
C SER A 60 21.66 -16.64 8.78
N LEU A 61 20.59 -16.95 8.01
CA LEU A 61 19.24 -16.39 8.19
C LEU A 61 18.16 -17.35 7.69
N ILE A 62 17.04 -17.41 8.40
CA ILE A 62 15.79 -18.06 7.99
C ILE A 62 14.70 -17.00 8.05
N VAL A 63 14.00 -16.76 6.93
CA VAL A 63 12.81 -15.89 6.87
C VAL A 63 11.66 -16.73 6.35
N GLN A 64 10.51 -16.72 7.02
CA GLN A 64 9.35 -17.54 6.64
C GLN A 64 8.22 -16.65 6.15
N ALA A 65 7.48 -17.14 5.15
CA ALA A 65 6.19 -16.64 4.72
C ALA A 65 5.20 -17.81 4.70
N GLU A 66 3.92 -17.54 4.43
CA GLU A 66 2.87 -18.58 4.49
C GLU A 66 3.11 -19.75 3.54
N LYS A 67 3.61 -19.49 2.32
CA LYS A 67 3.76 -20.54 1.28
C LYS A 67 5.16 -21.14 1.17
N HIS A 68 6.16 -20.44 1.68
CA HIS A 68 7.57 -20.83 1.51
C HIS A 68 8.45 -20.11 2.52
N PHE A 69 9.71 -20.54 2.59
CA PHE A 69 10.72 -19.91 3.43
C PHE A 69 11.99 -19.66 2.63
N LEU A 70 12.77 -18.70 3.10
CA LEU A 70 14.03 -18.27 2.54
C LEU A 70 15.17 -18.63 3.49
N LEU A 71 16.19 -19.27 2.95
CA LEU A 71 17.47 -19.52 3.61
C LEU A 71 18.55 -18.63 3.01
N VAL A 72 19.41 -18.08 3.87
CA VAL A 72 20.64 -17.39 3.46
C VAL A 72 21.83 -18.16 4.00
N ASP A 73 22.81 -18.44 3.15
CA ASP A 73 24.12 -19.00 3.54
C ASP A 73 25.27 -18.13 3.00
N GLY A 74 26.50 -18.64 3.01
CA GLY A 74 27.68 -17.92 2.51
C GLY A 74 27.71 -17.75 0.98
N THR A 75 26.93 -18.54 0.25
CA THR A 75 26.92 -18.61 -1.22
C THR A 75 25.75 -17.90 -1.88
N GLY A 76 24.62 -17.76 -1.18
CA GLY A 76 23.41 -17.22 -1.80
C GLY A 76 22.17 -17.20 -0.91
N LEU A 77 21.05 -16.87 -1.56
CA LEU A 77 19.71 -16.95 -1.01
C LEU A 77 18.94 -18.02 -1.76
N TYR A 78 18.14 -18.79 -1.03
CA TYR A 78 17.40 -19.92 -1.57
C TYR A 78 15.98 -19.90 -1.00
N VAL A 79 15.00 -19.91 -1.89
CA VAL A 79 13.60 -20.00 -1.52
C VAL A 79 13.16 -21.44 -1.65
N PHE A 80 12.60 -22.00 -0.60
CA PHE A 80 12.12 -23.38 -0.55
C PHE A 80 10.64 -23.43 -0.20
N SER A 81 9.90 -24.36 -0.81
CA SER A 81 8.59 -24.74 -0.28
C SER A 81 8.76 -25.49 1.04
N TYR A 82 7.69 -25.57 1.85
CA TYR A 82 7.70 -26.42 3.04
C TYR A 82 7.77 -27.93 2.73
N GLU A 83 7.65 -28.30 1.45
CA GLU A 83 7.93 -29.65 0.92
C GLU A 83 9.40 -29.82 0.48
N GLY A 84 10.28 -28.87 0.82
CA GLY A 84 11.73 -28.90 0.59
C GLY A 84 12.14 -28.79 -0.87
N ARG A 85 11.22 -28.41 -1.76
CA ARG A 85 11.53 -28.11 -3.14
C ARG A 85 12.16 -26.73 -3.23
N LEU A 86 13.32 -26.64 -3.87
CA LEU A 86 13.90 -25.34 -4.24
C LEU A 86 12.99 -24.65 -5.28
N ILE A 87 12.49 -23.48 -4.92
CA ILE A 87 11.61 -22.64 -5.75
C ILE A 87 12.46 -21.70 -6.60
N SER A 88 13.30 -20.88 -5.95
CA SER A 88 14.09 -19.86 -6.64
C SER A 88 15.38 -19.51 -5.91
N THR A 89 16.30 -18.84 -6.62
CA THR A 89 17.62 -18.40 -6.13
C THR A 89 17.91 -16.96 -6.54
N PRO A 90 17.30 -15.96 -5.88
CA PRO A 90 17.49 -14.55 -6.25
C PRO A 90 18.96 -14.15 -6.08
N ARG A 91 19.50 -13.43 -7.07
CA ARG A 91 20.88 -12.94 -7.09
C ARG A 91 20.94 -11.55 -7.73
N PHE A 92 21.87 -10.72 -7.25
CA PHE A 92 22.21 -9.44 -7.86
C PHE A 92 23.73 -9.22 -7.85
N PRO A 93 24.25 -8.37 -8.75
CA PRO A 93 25.69 -8.06 -8.79
C PRO A 93 26.18 -7.48 -7.46
N GLY A 94 27.31 -7.98 -6.95
CA GLY A 94 27.90 -7.48 -5.71
C GLY A 94 27.22 -7.96 -4.41
N MET A 95 26.31 -8.93 -4.48
CA MET A 95 25.60 -9.46 -3.32
C MET A 95 26.56 -10.04 -2.27
N ARG A 96 26.43 -9.53 -1.04
CA ARG A 96 27.17 -9.95 0.16
C ARG A 96 26.21 -10.58 1.15
N THR A 97 26.10 -11.91 1.14
CA THR A 97 25.12 -12.63 1.97
C THR A 97 25.53 -12.72 3.45
N ASP A 98 26.81 -12.54 3.74
CA ASP A 98 27.42 -12.56 5.08
C ASP A 98 26.90 -11.45 6.01
N ILE A 99 26.34 -10.38 5.44
CA ILE A 99 25.89 -9.18 6.15
C ILE A 99 24.37 -8.97 6.10
N LEU A 100 23.64 -9.93 5.53
CA LEU A 100 22.18 -9.90 5.50
C LEU A 100 21.60 -10.33 6.85
N ASN A 101 20.56 -9.62 7.29
CA ASN A 101 19.85 -9.91 8.53
C ASN A 101 18.34 -9.69 8.36
N ALA A 102 17.58 -9.93 9.44
CA ALA A 102 16.11 -9.82 9.42
C ALA A 102 15.58 -8.40 9.15
N GLN A 103 16.40 -7.36 9.29
CA GLN A 103 16.01 -5.98 8.96
C GLN A 103 16.34 -5.61 7.50
N SER A 104 17.23 -6.35 6.84
CA SER A 104 17.64 -6.09 5.45
C SER A 104 17.04 -7.05 4.43
N VAL A 105 16.35 -8.11 4.87
CA VAL A 105 15.68 -9.08 4.00
C VAL A 105 14.25 -9.26 4.49
N SER A 106 13.29 -9.07 3.59
CA SER A 106 11.88 -9.36 3.84
C SER A 106 11.34 -10.30 2.77
N LEU A 107 10.47 -11.22 3.19
CA LEU A 107 9.80 -12.20 2.34
C LEU A 107 8.28 -12.03 2.47
N SER A 108 7.58 -12.18 1.35
CA SER A 108 6.13 -12.41 1.29
C SER A 108 5.86 -13.57 0.33
N ASN A 109 4.59 -13.96 0.16
CA ASN A 109 4.18 -15.06 -0.71
C ASN A 109 4.51 -14.90 -2.20
N ASP A 110 4.90 -13.71 -2.65
CA ASP A 110 5.18 -13.41 -4.06
C ASP A 110 6.43 -12.54 -4.26
N THR A 111 6.94 -11.89 -3.21
CA THR A 111 8.00 -10.88 -3.32
C THR A 111 9.09 -11.11 -2.30
N ILE A 112 10.33 -10.84 -2.71
CA ILE A 112 11.51 -10.76 -1.85
C ILE A 112 12.07 -9.35 -1.97
N ALA A 113 12.28 -8.70 -0.82
CA ALA A 113 12.94 -7.40 -0.75
C ALA A 113 14.28 -7.55 -0.04
N ILE A 114 15.34 -7.02 -0.64
CA ILE A 114 16.70 -7.05 -0.10
C ILE A 114 17.28 -5.64 -0.14
N ARG A 115 17.58 -5.07 1.03
CA ARG A 115 18.33 -3.82 1.13
C ARG A 115 19.79 -4.08 0.79
N ASP A 116 20.33 -3.34 -0.17
CA ASP A 116 21.75 -3.38 -0.46
C ASP A 116 22.54 -2.78 0.70
N LYS A 117 23.69 -3.38 0.98
CA LYS A 117 24.62 -2.92 2.03
C LYS A 117 25.76 -2.10 1.46
N SER A 118 26.02 -2.19 0.15
CA SER A 118 26.99 -1.34 -0.52
C SER A 118 26.43 0.07 -0.71
N ASP A 119 25.18 0.17 -1.16
CA ASP A 119 24.38 1.39 -1.14
C ASP A 119 23.10 1.19 -0.31
N GLU A 120 23.13 1.61 0.96
CA GLU A 120 22.01 1.43 1.89
C GLU A 120 20.72 2.17 1.50
N LYS A 121 20.73 2.96 0.42
CA LYS A 121 19.53 3.59 -0.15
C LYS A 121 18.77 2.69 -1.11
N VAL A 122 19.40 1.61 -1.58
CA VAL A 122 18.92 0.76 -2.65
C VAL A 122 18.25 -0.49 -2.08
N ILE A 123 17.06 -0.81 -2.58
CA ILE A 123 16.30 -2.01 -2.23
C ILE A 123 16.01 -2.78 -3.52
N PHE A 124 16.57 -3.98 -3.63
CA PHE A 124 16.27 -4.92 -4.71
C PHE A 124 14.97 -5.66 -4.42
N LEU A 125 14.14 -5.81 -5.46
CA LEU A 125 12.84 -6.47 -5.40
C LEU A 125 12.83 -7.63 -6.39
N PHE A 126 12.49 -8.83 -5.93
CA PHE A 126 12.44 -10.05 -6.73
C PHE A 126 11.08 -10.74 -6.60
N ASP A 127 10.65 -11.39 -7.67
CA ASP A 127 9.55 -12.33 -7.65
C ASP A 127 10.01 -13.60 -6.91
N ALA A 128 9.27 -14.01 -5.87
CA ALA A 128 9.68 -15.10 -4.99
C ALA A 128 9.66 -16.47 -5.69
N LEU A 129 8.82 -16.64 -6.72
CA LEU A 129 8.65 -17.91 -7.43
C LEU A 129 9.71 -18.13 -8.50
N THR A 130 10.15 -17.07 -9.16
CA THR A 130 11.11 -17.12 -10.28
C THR A 130 12.51 -16.67 -9.89
N GLY A 131 12.65 -15.91 -8.80
CA GLY A 131 13.91 -15.29 -8.36
C GLY A 131 14.38 -14.15 -9.28
N LYS A 132 13.54 -13.72 -10.24
CA LYS A 132 13.86 -12.64 -11.17
C LYS A 132 13.49 -11.29 -10.56
N ALA A 133 14.23 -10.25 -10.95
CA ALA A 133 13.92 -8.89 -10.51
C ALA A 133 12.51 -8.46 -11.00
N LEU A 134 11.76 -7.77 -10.14
CA LEU A 134 10.41 -7.30 -10.45
C LEU A 134 10.42 -6.12 -11.42
N GLY A 135 9.34 -6.01 -12.22
CA GLY A 135 9.10 -4.89 -13.14
C GLY A 135 10.17 -4.75 -14.22
N ASP A 136 10.75 -3.55 -14.32
CA ASP A 136 11.85 -3.25 -15.27
C ASP A 136 13.23 -3.68 -14.75
N GLY A 137 13.27 -4.38 -13.61
CA GLY A 137 14.50 -4.81 -12.94
C GLY A 137 15.25 -3.69 -12.23
N LYS A 138 14.75 -2.44 -12.24
CA LYS A 138 15.38 -1.35 -11.50
C LYS A 138 15.04 -1.47 -10.01
N PRO A 139 16.01 -1.31 -9.12
CA PRO A 139 15.74 -1.34 -7.69
C PRO A 139 14.91 -0.13 -7.24
N LEU A 140 14.27 -0.27 -6.09
CA LEU A 140 13.68 0.84 -5.36
C LEU A 140 14.80 1.65 -4.70
N THR A 141 14.91 2.94 -5.00
CA THR A 141 15.93 3.82 -4.41
C THR A 141 15.27 4.84 -3.50
N HIS A 142 15.69 4.88 -2.24
CA HIS A 142 15.23 5.85 -1.27
C HIS A 142 16.13 7.10 -1.25
N LYS A 143 15.64 8.22 -0.71
CA LYS A 143 16.41 9.48 -0.64
C LYS A 143 17.54 9.40 0.39
N MET A 144 17.28 8.70 1.50
CA MET A 144 18.22 8.48 2.60
C MET A 144 18.57 7.00 2.74
N GLU A 145 19.58 6.72 3.54
CA GLU A 145 19.94 5.33 3.89
C GLU A 145 18.77 4.68 4.62
N VAL A 146 18.41 3.49 4.18
CA VAL A 146 17.35 2.67 4.78
C VAL A 146 17.96 1.83 5.89
N VAL A 147 17.25 1.67 7.01
CA VAL A 147 17.70 0.86 8.16
C VAL A 147 16.97 -0.48 8.18
N GLU A 148 15.66 -0.47 7.98
CA GLU A 148 14.77 -1.63 8.09
C GLU A 148 13.74 -1.65 6.96
N ILE A 149 13.46 -2.83 6.40
CA ILE A 149 12.44 -3.05 5.38
C ILE A 149 11.47 -4.16 5.81
N ALA A 150 10.20 -4.03 5.45
CA ALA A 150 9.20 -5.06 5.73
C ALA A 150 8.09 -5.07 4.66
N LEU A 151 7.87 -6.23 4.02
CA LEU A 151 6.78 -6.49 3.10
C LEU A 151 5.50 -6.83 3.87
N ASP A 152 4.35 -6.36 3.40
CA ASP A 152 3.07 -6.87 3.89
C ASP A 152 2.90 -8.35 3.54
N GLN A 153 2.12 -9.09 4.33
CA GLN A 153 2.10 -10.55 4.31
C GLN A 153 0.88 -11.14 3.60
N CYS A 154 -0.15 -10.33 3.31
CA CYS A 154 -1.41 -10.79 2.71
C CYS A 154 -1.79 -9.97 1.46
N GLY A 155 -2.89 -10.35 0.80
CA GLY A 155 -3.38 -9.68 -0.40
C GLY A 155 -2.70 -10.14 -1.71
N PRO A 156 -3.22 -9.66 -2.86
CA PRO A 156 -2.71 -10.02 -4.18
C PRO A 156 -1.35 -9.36 -4.46
N SER A 157 -0.53 -9.99 -5.30
CA SER A 157 0.79 -9.45 -5.69
C SER A 157 0.71 -8.04 -6.26
N SER A 158 -0.33 -7.72 -7.03
CA SER A 158 -0.53 -6.38 -7.62
C SER A 158 -0.66 -5.26 -6.58
N ASP A 159 -1.03 -5.57 -5.34
CA ASP A 159 -1.21 -4.60 -4.25
C ASP A 159 -0.15 -4.78 -3.13
N ARG A 160 0.89 -5.59 -3.37
CA ARG A 160 2.00 -5.82 -2.43
C ARG A 160 2.67 -4.50 -2.06
N LYS A 161 2.89 -4.28 -0.77
CA LYS A 161 3.52 -3.06 -0.23
C LYS A 161 4.80 -3.38 0.51
N ILE A 162 5.66 -2.38 0.55
CA ILE A 162 6.87 -2.39 1.37
C ILE A 162 6.89 -1.16 2.27
N ALA A 163 7.06 -1.41 3.56
CA ALA A 163 7.36 -0.41 4.57
C ALA A 163 8.88 -0.27 4.71
N VAL A 164 9.34 0.95 4.90
CA VAL A 164 10.77 1.33 4.92
C VAL A 164 11.00 2.29 6.07
N ILE A 165 11.90 1.96 6.98
CA ILE A 165 12.40 2.90 8.00
C ILE A 165 13.76 3.41 7.54
N ASP A 166 13.90 4.73 7.42
CA ASP A 166 15.17 5.35 7.05
C ASP A 166 16.07 5.64 8.28
N LYS A 167 17.27 6.17 8.01
CA LYS A 167 18.24 6.57 9.04
C LYS A 167 17.76 7.72 9.92
N ASN A 168 16.82 8.53 9.42
CA ASN A 168 16.17 9.59 10.19
C ASN A 168 15.04 9.06 11.08
N ARG A 169 14.81 7.73 11.10
CA ARG A 169 13.70 7.06 11.78
C ARG A 169 12.35 7.47 11.23
N ASP A 170 12.29 7.91 9.99
CA ASP A 170 11.04 8.17 9.30
C ASP A 170 10.53 6.88 8.65
N LEU A 171 9.25 6.60 8.86
CA LEU A 171 8.58 5.43 8.30
C LEU A 171 7.89 5.81 7.00
N TYR A 172 8.18 5.07 5.95
CA TYR A 172 7.65 5.24 4.61
C TYR A 172 6.91 3.99 4.14
N LEU A 173 5.98 4.18 3.22
CA LEU A 173 5.21 3.12 2.57
C LEU A 173 5.23 3.35 1.05
N THR A 174 5.41 2.28 0.28
CA THR A 174 5.27 2.30 -1.19
C THR A 174 4.71 0.97 -1.69
N ALA A 175 4.04 1.00 -2.83
CA ALA A 175 3.72 -0.21 -3.58
C ALA A 175 4.99 -0.81 -4.20
N VAL A 176 5.04 -2.15 -4.27
CA VAL A 176 6.14 -2.91 -4.88
C VAL A 176 6.03 -2.91 -6.40
N HIS A 177 4.82 -3.14 -6.93
CA HIS A 177 4.60 -3.16 -8.37
C HIS A 177 4.40 -1.75 -8.93
N ARG A 178 5.16 -1.43 -9.98
CA ARG A 178 4.99 -0.21 -10.76
C ARG A 178 3.95 -0.47 -11.84
N LEU A 179 2.86 0.30 -11.84
CA LEU A 179 1.99 0.31 -13.01
C LEU A 179 2.55 1.27 -14.07
N TYR A 180 2.92 2.53 -13.77
CA TYR A 180 3.35 3.46 -14.83
C TYR A 180 4.34 4.60 -14.45
N ARG A 181 4.89 4.70 -13.23
CA ARG A 181 5.79 5.83 -12.81
C ARG A 181 6.80 5.48 -11.71
N GLU A 182 7.62 6.47 -11.31
CA GLU A 182 8.44 6.47 -10.10
C GLU A 182 7.63 5.99 -8.88
N HIS A 183 8.30 5.31 -7.95
CA HIS A 183 7.65 4.85 -6.73
C HIS A 183 7.14 6.05 -5.92
N ASN A 184 5.84 6.06 -5.64
CA ASN A 184 5.24 7.03 -4.76
C ASN A 184 5.54 6.66 -3.29
N ILE A 185 6.76 6.96 -2.85
CA ILE A 185 7.21 6.70 -1.49
C ILE A 185 6.58 7.74 -0.55
N CYS A 186 5.58 7.33 0.22
CA CYS A 186 4.83 8.20 1.12
C CYS A 186 5.31 8.04 2.56
N LYS A 187 5.59 9.16 3.24
CA LYS A 187 5.91 9.16 4.68
C LYS A 187 4.63 8.95 5.49
N ILE A 188 4.62 7.97 6.40
CA ILE A 188 3.47 7.62 7.25
C ILE A 188 3.74 7.74 8.76
N GLY A 189 4.99 7.96 9.16
CA GLY A 189 5.38 8.13 10.56
C GLY A 189 6.76 8.76 10.73
N THR A 190 7.05 9.22 11.94
CA THR A 190 8.33 9.84 12.35
C THR A 190 8.83 9.21 13.64
N MET A 191 10.14 9.12 13.85
CA MET A 191 10.74 8.52 15.05
C MET A 191 10.34 7.05 15.28
N VAL A 192 10.15 6.29 14.21
CA VAL A 192 9.82 4.87 14.25
C VAL A 192 11.10 4.03 14.37
N HIS A 193 11.18 3.23 15.43
CA HIS A 193 12.39 2.48 15.76
C HIS A 193 12.41 1.06 15.18
N THR A 194 11.25 0.42 15.10
CA THR A 194 11.02 -0.97 14.69
C THR A 194 9.59 -1.09 14.17
N MET A 195 9.35 -2.02 13.24
CA MET A 195 8.02 -2.27 12.69
C MET A 195 7.75 -3.76 12.48
N SER A 196 6.47 -4.13 12.41
CA SER A 196 6.06 -5.47 11.98
C SER A 196 4.66 -5.45 11.39
N TRP A 197 4.50 -6.08 10.23
CA TRP A 197 3.20 -6.33 9.62
C TRP A 197 2.48 -7.47 10.34
N ASN A 198 1.16 -7.37 10.43
CA ASN A 198 0.33 -8.48 10.80
C ASN A 198 0.44 -9.62 9.76
N ASP A 199 0.35 -10.85 10.22
CA ASP A 199 0.48 -12.06 9.42
C ASP A 199 -0.66 -12.28 8.42
N SER A 200 -1.86 -11.79 8.74
CA SER A 200 -3.10 -12.13 8.02
C SER A 200 -3.88 -10.92 7.52
N SER A 201 -3.53 -9.71 7.97
CA SER A 201 -4.19 -8.46 7.58
C SER A 201 -3.17 -7.37 7.23
N ASN A 202 -3.53 -6.41 6.38
CA ASN A 202 -2.64 -5.30 6.02
C ASN A 202 -2.65 -4.20 7.10
N ILE A 203 -2.23 -4.59 8.31
CA ILE A 203 -2.09 -3.76 9.50
C ILE A 203 -0.62 -3.72 9.87
N LEU A 204 -0.08 -2.53 10.10
CA LEU A 204 1.31 -2.32 10.50
C LEU A 204 1.35 -1.87 11.95
N CYS A 205 2.29 -2.39 12.74
CA CYS A 205 2.60 -1.87 14.07
C CYS A 205 4.05 -1.43 14.15
N GLY A 206 4.34 -0.53 15.10
CA GLY A 206 5.67 0.03 15.29
C GLY A 206 5.83 0.72 16.63
N ILE A 207 7.08 0.91 17.06
CA ILE A 207 7.43 1.75 18.21
C ILE A 207 7.77 3.13 17.68
N GLN A 208 6.86 4.09 17.88
CA GLN A 208 7.01 5.47 17.48
C GLN A 208 7.37 6.33 18.70
N ASP A 209 8.62 6.81 18.76
CA ASP A 209 9.18 7.49 19.92
C ASP A 209 8.98 6.66 21.21
N THR A 210 8.05 7.06 22.07
CA THR A 210 7.69 6.41 23.34
C THR A 210 6.33 5.70 23.29
N GLN A 211 5.74 5.57 22.11
CA GLN A 211 4.41 5.01 21.91
C GLN A 211 4.44 3.76 21.04
N PHE A 212 3.55 2.82 21.37
CA PHE A 212 3.17 1.73 20.52
C PHE A 212 2.09 2.24 19.56
N THR A 213 2.41 2.28 18.28
CA THR A 213 1.50 2.76 17.24
C THR A 213 1.09 1.59 16.34
N VAL A 214 -0.21 1.51 16.07
CA VAL A 214 -0.79 0.58 15.10
C VAL A 214 -1.46 1.41 14.01
N TRP A 215 -0.99 1.25 12.79
CA TRP A 215 -1.64 1.76 11.59
C TRP A 215 -2.64 0.70 11.10
N HIS A 216 -3.92 0.87 11.46
CA HIS A 216 -4.96 -0.09 11.07
C HIS A 216 -5.17 -0.18 9.56
N TYR A 217 -4.96 0.93 8.84
CA TYR A 217 -4.99 0.95 7.38
C TYR A 217 -3.89 1.87 6.82
N PRO A 218 -2.64 1.40 6.73
CA PRO A 218 -1.50 2.21 6.26
C PRO A 218 -1.69 2.72 4.83
N SER A 219 -2.38 1.92 4.00
CA SER A 219 -2.71 2.24 2.61
C SER A 219 -3.58 3.49 2.45
N ALA A 220 -4.21 3.97 3.53
CA ALA A 220 -4.93 5.25 3.53
C ALA A 220 -4.09 6.38 2.93
N VAL A 221 -2.77 6.37 3.12
CA VAL A 221 -1.87 7.41 2.60
C VAL A 221 -1.90 7.57 1.07
N PHE A 222 -2.28 6.51 0.34
CA PHE A 222 -2.40 6.53 -1.12
C PHE A 222 -3.75 7.08 -1.60
N THR A 223 -4.77 7.07 -0.74
CA THR A 223 -6.13 7.51 -1.07
C THR A 223 -6.44 8.86 -0.44
N ASP A 224 -6.14 9.03 0.84
CA ASP A 224 -6.44 10.23 1.61
C ASP A 224 -5.41 10.37 2.74
N LYS A 225 -4.45 11.28 2.54
CA LYS A 225 -3.37 11.52 3.50
C LYS A 225 -3.89 12.10 4.83
N ASP A 226 -4.99 12.84 4.79
CA ASP A 226 -5.57 13.46 5.98
C ASP A 226 -6.37 12.45 6.81
N LEU A 227 -6.76 11.33 6.20
CA LEU A 227 -7.42 10.21 6.87
C LEU A 227 -6.44 9.35 7.68
N LEU A 228 -5.17 9.27 7.25
CA LEU A 228 -4.16 8.41 7.87
C LEU A 228 -4.03 8.61 9.39
N PRO A 229 -3.93 9.84 9.95
CA PRO A 229 -3.84 10.02 11.40
C PRO A 229 -5.07 9.50 12.16
N LYS A 230 -6.24 9.44 11.50
CA LYS A 230 -7.49 8.95 12.09
C LYS A 230 -7.59 7.43 12.10
N THR A 231 -6.74 6.71 11.35
CA THR A 231 -6.70 5.23 11.34
C THR A 231 -5.71 4.65 12.35
N LEU A 232 -5.07 5.52 13.16
CA LEU A 232 -4.06 5.11 14.13
C LEU A 232 -4.68 4.72 15.46
N TYR A 233 -4.16 3.64 16.04
CA TYR A 233 -4.27 3.37 17.46
C TYR A 233 -2.92 3.59 18.11
N THR A 234 -2.90 4.32 19.23
CA THR A 234 -1.68 4.57 20.00
C THR A 234 -1.87 4.14 21.45
N LYS A 235 -0.84 3.55 22.01
CA LYS A 235 -0.75 3.15 23.42
C LYS A 235 0.62 3.56 23.95
N ASP A 236 0.70 3.95 25.22
CA ASP A 236 1.98 4.19 25.88
C ASP A 236 2.86 2.92 25.85
N ALA A 237 4.09 3.06 25.35
CA ALA A 237 5.08 1.98 25.25
C ALA A 237 6.09 2.00 26.41
N SER A 238 5.85 2.78 27.47
CA SER A 238 6.68 2.81 28.68
C SER A 238 6.91 1.41 29.29
N GLU A 239 5.95 0.48 29.10
CA GLU A 239 6.06 -0.92 29.51
C GLU A 239 7.13 -1.72 28.76
N PHE A 240 7.65 -1.23 27.63
CA PHE A 240 8.62 -1.94 26.78
C PHE A 240 10.08 -1.60 27.08
N SER A 241 10.36 -0.77 28.10
CA SER A 241 11.72 -0.38 28.50
C SER A 241 12.51 0.36 27.40
N ARG A 242 13.82 0.51 27.57
CA ARG A 242 14.68 1.23 26.61
C ARG A 242 14.97 0.35 25.38
N ALA A 243 14.79 0.93 24.19
CA ALA A 243 15.08 0.33 22.89
C ALA A 243 14.40 -1.03 22.61
N PRO A 244 13.06 -1.10 22.67
CA PRO A 244 12.33 -2.31 22.34
C PRO A 244 12.41 -2.64 20.84
N HIS A 245 12.32 -3.93 20.53
CA HIS A 245 12.29 -4.42 19.16
C HIS A 245 11.08 -5.32 18.94
N ILE A 246 10.23 -5.02 17.96
CA ILE A 246 9.08 -5.85 17.63
C ILE A 246 9.59 -7.07 16.85
N LEU A 247 9.24 -8.27 17.30
CA LEU A 247 9.67 -9.51 16.66
C LEU A 247 8.65 -10.00 15.62
N ASN A 248 7.37 -9.97 15.97
CA ASN A 248 6.29 -10.39 15.09
C ASN A 248 4.94 -9.81 15.54
N TYR A 249 3.98 -9.87 14.62
CA TYR A 249 2.58 -9.56 14.87
C TYR A 249 1.70 -10.66 14.26
N VAL A 250 1.16 -11.52 15.11
CA VAL A 250 0.38 -12.71 14.72
C VAL A 250 -1.02 -12.60 15.31
N GLY A 251 -2.04 -12.62 14.44
CA GLY A 251 -3.42 -12.46 14.86
C GLY A 251 -3.64 -11.14 15.60
N THR A 252 -3.92 -11.18 16.90
CA THR A 252 -4.10 -9.99 17.75
C THR A 252 -2.91 -9.68 18.65
N GLN A 253 -1.85 -10.48 18.63
CA GLN A 253 -0.75 -10.41 19.57
C GLN A 253 0.53 -9.92 18.90
N VAL A 254 1.14 -8.89 19.47
CA VAL A 254 2.45 -8.37 19.07
C VAL A 254 3.48 -8.79 20.11
N THR A 255 4.52 -9.49 19.65
CA THR A 255 5.63 -9.89 20.52
C THR A 255 6.74 -8.85 20.44
N VAL A 256 7.12 -8.29 21.58
CA VAL A 256 8.15 -7.27 21.72
C VAL A 256 9.28 -7.81 22.58
N ARG A 257 10.51 -7.68 22.10
CA ARG A 257 11.72 -7.92 22.91
C ARG A 257 12.15 -6.61 23.56
N ARG A 258 12.23 -6.60 24.88
CA ARG A 258 12.77 -5.48 25.68
C ARG A 258 14.29 -5.39 25.54
N GLY A 259 14.86 -4.26 25.97
CA GLY A 259 16.31 -4.06 25.98
C GLY A 259 17.08 -5.01 26.90
N ASP A 260 16.42 -5.58 27.92
CA ASP A 260 16.96 -6.62 28.79
C ASP A 260 16.88 -8.05 28.20
N GLY A 261 16.31 -8.19 27.00
CA GLY A 261 16.13 -9.46 26.30
C GLY A 261 14.83 -10.20 26.63
N SER A 262 14.05 -9.74 27.62
CA SER A 262 12.76 -10.34 27.96
C SER A 262 11.71 -10.14 26.86
N LEU A 263 10.77 -11.09 26.76
CA LEU A 263 9.66 -11.03 25.81
C LEU A 263 8.40 -10.49 26.51
N VAL A 264 7.75 -9.54 25.87
CA VAL A 264 6.50 -8.92 26.31
C VAL A 264 5.50 -9.00 25.17
N TYR A 265 4.23 -9.06 25.51
CA TYR A 265 3.15 -9.17 24.56
C TYR A 265 2.20 -7.98 24.68
N SER A 266 1.85 -7.39 23.55
CA SER A 266 0.81 -6.37 23.45
C SER A 266 -0.34 -6.90 22.62
N ASN A 267 -1.57 -6.60 23.02
CA ASN A 267 -2.77 -7.03 22.30
C ASN A 267 -3.32 -5.86 21.49
N VAL A 268 -3.69 -6.14 20.24
CA VAL A 268 -4.39 -5.23 19.34
C VAL A 268 -5.81 -5.73 19.15
N SER A 269 -6.77 -4.82 19.00
CA SER A 269 -8.17 -5.17 18.74
C SER A 269 -8.30 -6.07 17.50
N PRO A 270 -9.19 -7.09 17.51
CA PRO A 270 -9.46 -7.93 16.34
C PRO A 270 -10.33 -7.23 15.28
N TYR A 271 -11.04 -6.15 15.63
CA TYR A 271 -12.01 -5.51 14.73
C TYR A 271 -11.41 -4.97 13.42
N PRO A 272 -10.22 -4.34 13.40
CA PRO A 272 -9.57 -3.94 12.16
C PRO A 272 -9.30 -5.13 11.23
N ALA A 273 -8.84 -6.27 11.76
CA ALA A 273 -8.57 -7.47 10.95
C ALA A 273 -9.87 -8.00 10.31
N LEU A 274 -10.95 -8.08 11.08
CA LEU A 274 -12.29 -8.43 10.55
C LEU A 274 -12.77 -7.42 9.49
N LEU A 275 -12.46 -6.14 9.65
CA LEU A 275 -12.82 -5.11 8.68
C LEU A 275 -12.07 -5.30 7.35
N HIS A 276 -10.78 -5.64 7.40
CA HIS A 276 -9.99 -6.01 6.22
C HIS A 276 -10.61 -7.23 5.51
N GLU A 277 -11.03 -8.26 6.24
CA GLU A 277 -11.69 -9.44 5.70
C GLU A 277 -13.01 -9.10 4.98
N TYR A 278 -13.86 -8.28 5.60
CA TYR A 278 -15.11 -7.83 5.00
C TYR A 278 -14.88 -6.98 3.76
N SER A 279 -13.88 -6.09 3.77
CA SER A 279 -13.49 -5.30 2.61
C SER A 279 -12.97 -6.16 1.46
N ALA A 280 -12.15 -7.18 1.76
CA ALA A 280 -11.61 -8.11 0.76
C ALA A 280 -12.71 -8.99 0.14
N SER A 281 -13.76 -9.30 0.92
CA SER A 281 -14.91 -10.11 0.48
C SER A 281 -16.09 -9.28 -0.06
N SER A 282 -15.92 -7.96 -0.21
CA SER A 282 -16.98 -7.01 -0.61
C SER A 282 -18.25 -7.06 0.26
N ARG A 283 -18.12 -7.42 1.55
CA ARG A 283 -19.22 -7.51 2.53
C ARG A 283 -19.42 -6.17 3.27
N TRP A 284 -19.75 -5.13 2.51
CA TRP A 284 -19.81 -3.75 3.00
C TRP A 284 -20.89 -3.51 4.06
N GLU A 285 -22.03 -4.19 3.97
CA GLU A 285 -23.09 -4.09 4.99
C GLU A 285 -22.62 -4.58 6.36
N ASP A 286 -21.88 -5.69 6.39
CA ASP A 286 -21.34 -6.25 7.62
C ASP A 286 -20.23 -5.36 8.19
N ALA A 287 -19.40 -4.78 7.33
CA ALA A 287 -18.42 -3.75 7.71
C ALA A 287 -19.08 -2.53 8.36
N LEU A 288 -20.19 -2.03 7.80
CA LEU A 288 -20.98 -0.93 8.39
C LEU A 288 -21.61 -1.32 9.73
N ARG A 289 -22.14 -2.54 9.85
CA ARG A 289 -22.69 -3.06 11.12
C ARG A 289 -21.58 -3.15 12.19
N LEU A 290 -20.40 -3.63 11.83
CA LEU A 290 -19.25 -3.71 12.72
C LEU A 290 -18.84 -2.32 13.22
N CYS A 291 -18.72 -1.33 12.33
CA CYS A 291 -18.35 0.04 12.72
C CYS A 291 -19.40 0.70 13.62
N ARG A 292 -20.70 0.48 13.34
CA ARG A 292 -21.81 0.94 14.20
C ARG A 292 -21.80 0.29 15.58
N PHE A 293 -21.46 -1.00 15.64
CA PHE A 293 -21.39 -1.76 16.88
C PHE A 293 -20.19 -1.33 17.74
N ALA A 294 -19.00 -1.25 17.15
CA ALA A 294 -17.77 -0.92 17.85
C ALA A 294 -17.73 0.54 18.33
N LYS A 295 -18.44 1.45 17.65
CA LYS A 295 -18.48 2.90 17.96
C LYS A 295 -17.09 3.54 18.06
N ASP A 296 -16.14 3.03 17.28
CA ASP A 296 -14.76 3.50 17.23
C ASP A 296 -14.54 4.33 15.96
N GLN A 297 -14.08 5.57 16.14
CA GLN A 297 -13.81 6.49 15.03
C GLN A 297 -12.68 5.98 14.12
N SER A 298 -11.71 5.24 14.66
CA SER A 298 -10.60 4.70 13.88
C SER A 298 -11.05 3.64 12.87
N LEU A 299 -12.02 2.80 13.27
CA LEU A 299 -12.63 1.80 12.38
C LEU A 299 -13.45 2.46 11.28
N TRP A 300 -14.20 3.53 11.60
CA TRP A 300 -14.90 4.31 10.57
C TRP A 300 -13.91 4.92 9.58
N ALA A 301 -12.77 5.45 10.05
CA ALA A 301 -11.71 5.95 9.19
C ALA A 301 -11.10 4.88 8.30
N CYS A 302 -10.84 3.68 8.83
CA CYS A 302 -10.40 2.55 8.02
C CYS A 302 -11.42 2.18 6.95
N LEU A 303 -12.70 2.10 7.31
CA LEU A 303 -13.77 1.77 6.38
C LEU A 303 -13.91 2.82 5.26
N ALA A 304 -13.80 4.11 5.59
CA ALA A 304 -13.83 5.19 4.60
C ALA A 304 -12.70 5.04 3.57
N GLY A 305 -11.47 4.78 4.03
CA GLY A 305 -10.30 4.57 3.16
C GLY A 305 -10.44 3.32 2.29
N MET A 306 -10.85 2.19 2.90
CA MET A 306 -11.05 0.92 2.19
C MET A 306 -12.16 1.01 1.14
N ALA A 307 -13.28 1.65 1.48
CA ALA A 307 -14.39 1.83 0.55
C ALA A 307 -14.00 2.71 -0.64
N MET A 308 -13.25 3.80 -0.42
CA MET A 308 -12.76 4.64 -1.51
C MET A 308 -11.75 3.89 -2.41
N ALA A 309 -10.83 3.12 -1.83
CA ALA A 309 -9.88 2.31 -2.59
C ALA A 309 -10.60 1.27 -3.48
N ASN A 310 -11.68 0.68 -2.98
CA ASN A 310 -12.50 -0.29 -3.72
C ASN A 310 -13.62 0.34 -4.57
N ARG A 311 -13.68 1.69 -4.67
CA ARG A 311 -14.66 2.45 -5.47
C ARG A 311 -16.12 2.30 -5.00
N GLU A 312 -16.32 2.02 -3.72
CA GLU A 312 -17.62 1.83 -3.09
C GLU A 312 -18.11 3.14 -2.43
N LEU A 313 -18.66 4.02 -3.26
CA LEU A 313 -19.04 5.38 -2.88
C LEU A 313 -20.17 5.47 -1.85
N THR A 314 -21.08 4.49 -1.80
CA THR A 314 -22.19 4.44 -0.84
C THR A 314 -21.68 4.24 0.57
N THR A 315 -20.82 3.25 0.76
CA THR A 315 -20.18 2.95 2.05
C THR A 315 -19.21 4.07 2.46
N ALA A 316 -18.45 4.61 1.51
CA ALA A 316 -17.55 5.73 1.76
C ALA A 316 -18.30 6.98 2.26
N GLU A 317 -19.43 7.33 1.65
CA GLU A 317 -20.27 8.47 2.10
C GLU A 317 -20.67 8.33 3.57
N VAL A 318 -21.21 7.16 3.95
CA VAL A 318 -21.64 6.90 5.33
C VAL A 318 -20.45 6.95 6.29
N ALA A 319 -19.29 6.40 5.89
CA ALA A 319 -18.11 6.38 6.72
C ALA A 319 -17.48 7.77 6.92
N TYR A 320 -17.34 8.57 5.86
CA TYR A 320 -16.86 9.95 6.00
C TYR A 320 -17.83 10.83 6.79
N ALA A 321 -19.15 10.63 6.61
CA ALA A 321 -20.16 11.30 7.43
C ALA A 321 -20.01 10.95 8.91
N ALA A 322 -19.75 9.69 9.24
CA ALA A 322 -19.53 9.24 10.62
C ALA A 322 -18.26 9.83 11.26
N ILE A 323 -17.24 10.16 10.46
CA ILE A 323 -15.99 10.78 10.94
C ILE A 323 -16.11 12.31 11.05
N GLY A 324 -17.14 12.91 10.43
CA GLY A 324 -17.37 14.35 10.40
C GLY A 324 -16.67 15.08 9.25
N GLU A 325 -16.26 14.37 8.19
CA GLU A 325 -15.60 14.95 7.01
C GLU A 325 -16.62 15.39 5.96
N VAL A 326 -17.33 16.50 6.24
CA VAL A 326 -18.46 16.97 5.42
C VAL A 326 -18.03 17.34 3.99
N ASP A 327 -16.87 17.96 3.83
CA ASP A 327 -16.37 18.38 2.51
C ASP A 327 -16.15 17.18 1.59
N LYS A 328 -15.63 16.07 2.15
CA LYS A 328 -15.41 14.81 1.41
C LYS A 328 -16.74 14.15 1.04
N VAL A 329 -17.74 14.20 1.93
CA VAL A 329 -19.10 13.72 1.64
C VAL A 329 -19.73 14.50 0.50
N GLN A 330 -19.63 15.84 0.50
CA GLN A 330 -20.13 16.67 -0.59
C GLN A 330 -19.45 16.33 -1.92
N TYR A 331 -18.13 16.13 -1.90
CA TYR A 331 -17.40 15.72 -3.10
C TYR A 331 -17.85 14.34 -3.58
N ILE A 332 -18.02 13.35 -2.70
CA ILE A 332 -18.53 12.01 -3.05
C ILE A 332 -19.92 12.09 -3.67
N ASN A 333 -20.80 12.96 -3.16
CA ASN A 333 -22.12 13.15 -3.74
C ASN A 333 -22.03 13.80 -5.13
N SER A 334 -21.13 14.77 -5.32
CA SER A 334 -20.85 15.31 -6.66
C SER A 334 -20.36 14.24 -7.64
N ILE A 335 -19.57 13.25 -7.18
CA ILE A 335 -19.12 12.11 -8.00
C ILE A 335 -20.29 11.20 -8.38
N LYS A 336 -21.23 10.97 -7.46
CA LYS A 336 -22.43 10.12 -7.71
C LYS A 336 -23.38 10.75 -8.72
N ASP A 337 -23.44 12.08 -8.76
CA ASP A 337 -24.27 12.84 -9.69
C ASP A 337 -23.67 12.92 -11.11
N LEU A 338 -22.42 12.47 -11.31
CA LEU A 338 -21.79 12.49 -12.62
C LEU A 338 -22.43 11.49 -13.59
N PRO A 339 -22.66 11.88 -14.85
CA PRO A 339 -23.39 11.06 -15.81
C PRO A 339 -22.56 9.88 -16.36
N SER A 340 -21.25 10.04 -16.50
CA SER A 340 -20.34 9.03 -17.07
C SER A 340 -19.58 8.27 -15.98
N LYS A 341 -19.44 6.95 -16.16
CA LYS A 341 -18.61 6.10 -15.31
C LYS A 341 -17.14 6.50 -15.39
N GLU A 342 -16.65 6.85 -16.58
CA GLU A 342 -15.28 7.31 -16.80
C GLU A 342 -15.01 8.63 -16.09
N SER A 343 -15.99 9.55 -16.09
CA SER A 343 -15.94 10.81 -15.34
C SER A 343 -15.91 10.56 -13.83
N SER A 344 -16.74 9.65 -13.33
CA SER A 344 -16.73 9.22 -11.93
C SER A 344 -15.38 8.63 -11.50
N VAL A 345 -14.80 7.75 -12.32
CA VAL A 345 -13.46 7.17 -12.07
C VAL A 345 -12.37 8.25 -12.04
N ALA A 346 -12.41 9.20 -12.97
CA ALA A 346 -11.46 10.31 -12.98
C ALA A 346 -11.57 11.17 -11.71
N HIS A 347 -12.77 11.48 -11.24
CA HIS A 347 -12.96 12.26 -10.02
C HIS A 347 -12.56 11.47 -8.75
N MET A 348 -12.70 10.15 -8.72
CA MET A 348 -12.13 9.32 -7.65
C MET A 348 -10.59 9.34 -7.64
N LEU A 349 -9.95 9.38 -8.81
CA LEU A 349 -8.50 9.55 -8.91
C LEU A 349 -8.07 10.96 -8.46
N LEU A 350 -8.86 11.99 -8.78
CA LEU A 350 -8.64 13.36 -8.28
C LEU A 350 -8.77 13.45 -6.76
N PHE A 351 -9.78 12.78 -6.17
CA PHE A 351 -9.91 12.64 -4.73
C PHE A 351 -8.62 12.10 -4.11
N SER A 352 -8.02 11.10 -4.76
CA SER A 352 -6.79 10.46 -4.32
C SER A 352 -5.51 11.24 -4.67
N GLY A 353 -5.62 12.43 -5.26
CA GLY A 353 -4.47 13.25 -5.68
C GLY A 353 -3.76 12.80 -6.96
N HIS A 354 -4.27 11.79 -7.67
CA HIS A 354 -3.67 11.24 -8.90
C HIS A 354 -4.09 12.04 -10.15
N VAL A 355 -3.76 13.33 -10.18
CA VAL A 355 -4.22 14.29 -11.23
C VAL A 355 -3.86 13.84 -12.64
N GLN A 356 -2.65 13.32 -12.84
CA GLN A 356 -2.19 12.94 -14.17
C GLN A 356 -2.88 11.65 -14.69
N GLU A 357 -3.28 10.74 -13.81
CA GLU A 357 -4.04 9.54 -14.18
C GLU A 357 -5.50 9.87 -14.44
N ALA A 358 -6.07 10.79 -13.66
CA ALA A 358 -7.39 11.35 -13.93
C ALA A 358 -7.44 12.03 -15.32
N GLU A 359 -6.43 12.84 -15.65
CA GLU A 359 -6.30 13.45 -16.99
C GLU A 359 -6.25 12.37 -18.10
N ALA A 360 -5.41 11.34 -17.94
CA ALA A 360 -5.30 10.28 -18.92
C ALA A 360 -6.64 9.53 -19.12
N THR A 361 -7.36 9.27 -18.03
CA THR A 361 -8.67 8.60 -18.04
C THR A 361 -9.71 9.41 -18.80
N LEU A 362 -9.81 10.72 -18.52
CA LEU A 362 -10.75 11.62 -19.21
C LEU A 362 -10.42 11.78 -20.69
N LEU A 363 -9.13 11.92 -21.02
CA LEU A 363 -8.68 12.04 -22.41
C LEU A 363 -8.93 10.75 -23.20
N GLN A 364 -8.70 9.58 -22.60
CA GLN A 364 -9.02 8.29 -23.24
C GLN A 364 -10.52 8.14 -23.48
N ALA A 365 -11.36 8.65 -22.57
CA ALA A 365 -12.81 8.71 -22.75
C ALA A 365 -13.26 9.77 -23.78
N GLY A 366 -12.35 10.62 -24.25
CA GLY A 366 -12.63 11.74 -25.16
C GLY A 366 -13.36 12.91 -24.50
N LEU A 367 -13.37 13.00 -23.18
CA LEU A 367 -14.03 14.05 -22.40
C LEU A 367 -13.10 15.25 -22.21
N VAL A 368 -12.72 15.89 -23.31
CA VAL A 368 -11.71 16.96 -23.31
C VAL A 368 -12.13 18.18 -22.47
N TYR A 369 -13.41 18.56 -22.53
CA TYR A 369 -13.94 19.67 -21.74
C TYR A 369 -13.80 19.40 -20.23
N GLN A 370 -14.16 18.20 -19.77
CA GLN A 370 -14.00 17.82 -18.35
C GLN A 370 -12.54 17.87 -17.92
N THR A 371 -11.61 17.41 -18.76
CA THR A 371 -10.17 17.53 -18.48
C THR A 371 -9.74 18.99 -18.31
N ILE A 372 -10.23 19.89 -19.17
CA ILE A 372 -9.94 21.34 -19.08
C ILE A 372 -10.53 21.91 -17.78
N GLN A 373 -11.78 21.58 -17.47
CA GLN A 373 -12.47 22.06 -16.26
C GLN A 373 -11.76 21.59 -14.98
N VAL A 374 -11.28 20.35 -14.93
CA VAL A 374 -10.47 19.83 -13.82
C VAL A 374 -9.20 20.64 -13.63
N HIS A 375 -8.45 20.94 -14.71
CA HIS A 375 -7.23 21.75 -14.60
C HIS A 375 -7.52 23.21 -14.23
N ILE A 376 -8.65 23.77 -14.65
CA ILE A 376 -9.12 25.09 -14.19
C ILE A 376 -9.39 25.06 -12.69
N ASN A 377 -10.13 24.06 -12.19
CA ASN A 377 -10.46 23.92 -10.77
C ASN A 377 -9.20 23.69 -9.90
N LEU A 378 -8.18 23.03 -10.44
CA LEU A 378 -6.88 22.84 -9.79
C LEU A 378 -5.92 24.04 -9.95
N TYR A 379 -6.36 25.13 -10.61
CA TYR A 379 -5.55 26.30 -10.93
C TYR A 379 -4.30 26.02 -11.78
N ASN A 380 -4.29 24.91 -12.52
CA ASN A 380 -3.25 24.53 -13.48
C ASN A 380 -3.49 25.19 -14.84
N TRP A 381 -3.46 26.52 -14.86
CA TRP A 381 -3.85 27.34 -16.02
C TRP A 381 -3.04 27.02 -17.28
N ASP A 382 -1.72 26.86 -17.18
CA ASP A 382 -0.87 26.57 -18.34
C ASP A 382 -1.22 25.23 -19.00
N ARG A 383 -1.53 24.20 -18.20
CA ARG A 383 -1.93 22.88 -18.70
C ARG A 383 -3.32 22.92 -19.31
N ALA A 384 -4.26 23.64 -18.68
CA ALA A 384 -5.60 23.86 -19.23
C ALA A 384 -5.54 24.54 -20.61
N LEU A 385 -4.71 25.58 -20.76
CA LEU A 385 -4.53 26.28 -22.04
C LEU A 385 -3.87 25.38 -23.09
N GLU A 386 -2.83 24.62 -22.73
CA GLU A 386 -2.18 23.67 -23.63
C GLU A 386 -3.17 22.64 -24.18
N LEU A 387 -4.00 22.06 -23.32
CA LEU A 387 -5.03 21.10 -23.70
C LEU A 387 -6.08 21.73 -24.62
N ALA A 388 -6.56 22.93 -24.29
CA ALA A 388 -7.51 23.67 -25.09
C ALA A 388 -6.99 23.98 -26.50
N VAL A 389 -5.73 24.43 -26.61
CA VAL A 389 -5.09 24.72 -27.91
C VAL A 389 -4.83 23.45 -28.70
N LYS A 390 -4.34 22.39 -28.05
CA LYS A 390 -4.02 21.10 -28.71
C LYS A 390 -5.26 20.45 -29.33
N HIS A 391 -6.39 20.50 -28.61
CA HIS A 391 -7.65 19.95 -29.08
C HIS A 391 -8.52 20.96 -29.84
N LYS A 392 -8.08 22.22 -29.94
CA LYS A 392 -8.78 23.34 -30.61
C LYS A 392 -10.19 23.57 -30.06
N THR A 393 -10.37 23.42 -28.74
CA THR A 393 -11.66 23.55 -28.05
C THR A 393 -11.52 24.36 -26.77
N HIS A 394 -12.57 25.09 -26.37
CA HIS A 394 -12.68 25.81 -25.07
C HIS A 394 -11.53 26.77 -24.69
N VAL A 395 -10.80 27.32 -25.65
CA VAL A 395 -9.74 28.33 -25.38
C VAL A 395 -10.35 29.59 -24.76
N ASP A 396 -11.50 30.03 -25.27
CA ASP A 396 -12.33 31.10 -24.71
C ASP A 396 -12.70 30.87 -23.25
N THR A 397 -13.04 29.63 -22.90
CA THR A 397 -13.45 29.21 -21.56
C THR A 397 -12.29 29.33 -20.57
N VAL A 398 -11.10 28.84 -20.94
CA VAL A 398 -9.89 28.94 -20.10
C VAL A 398 -9.50 30.41 -19.87
N LEU A 399 -9.56 31.23 -20.92
CA LEU A 399 -9.28 32.66 -20.83
C LEU A 399 -10.29 33.40 -19.93
N ALA A 400 -11.59 33.08 -20.03
CA ALA A 400 -12.64 33.68 -19.22
C ALA A 400 -12.47 33.39 -17.73
N TYR A 401 -12.26 32.12 -17.37
CA TYR A 401 -12.02 31.72 -15.98
C TYR A 401 -10.72 32.31 -15.43
N ARG A 402 -9.68 32.42 -16.25
CA ARG A 402 -8.42 33.07 -15.88
C ARG A 402 -8.59 34.57 -15.62
N LEU A 403 -9.33 35.27 -16.47
CA LEU A 403 -9.65 36.69 -16.31
C LEU A 403 -10.45 36.92 -15.03
N LYS A 404 -11.48 36.11 -14.78
CA LYS A 404 -12.28 36.17 -13.56
C LYS A 404 -11.41 35.96 -12.31
N PHE A 405 -10.57 34.94 -12.33
CA PHE A 405 -9.60 34.69 -11.25
C PHE A 405 -8.69 35.90 -11.01
N LEU A 406 -8.11 36.48 -12.07
CA LEU A 406 -7.23 37.65 -11.93
C LEU A 406 -7.96 38.90 -11.41
N GLN A 407 -9.23 39.10 -11.80
CA GLN A 407 -10.08 40.18 -11.30
C GLN A 407 -10.36 40.01 -9.80
N ASP A 408 -10.70 38.79 -9.36
CA ASP A 408 -10.95 38.49 -7.94
C ASP A 408 -9.72 38.80 -7.06
N PHE A 409 -8.51 38.60 -7.61
CA PHE A 409 -7.25 38.93 -6.93
C PHE A 409 -6.69 40.32 -7.25
N SER A 410 -7.41 41.15 -8.02
CA SER A 410 -6.98 42.49 -8.47
C SER A 410 -5.59 42.51 -9.13
N LYS A 411 -5.24 41.44 -9.85
CA LYS A 411 -3.95 41.30 -10.56
C LYS A 411 -4.14 41.42 -12.07
N LYS A 412 -3.10 41.89 -12.77
CA LYS A 412 -3.05 41.91 -14.23
C LYS A 412 -2.37 40.65 -14.75
N GLU A 413 -2.76 40.19 -15.94
CA GLU A 413 -2.15 39.01 -16.56
C GLU A 413 -0.66 39.28 -16.85
N THR A 414 0.20 38.40 -16.37
CA THR A 414 1.65 38.48 -16.55
C THR A 414 2.15 37.46 -17.55
N ASN A 415 1.36 36.43 -17.86
CA ASN A 415 1.78 35.33 -18.72
C ASN A 415 1.66 35.71 -20.21
N LYS A 416 2.79 35.69 -20.93
CA LYS A 416 2.89 36.06 -22.34
C LYS A 416 2.00 35.22 -23.25
N ARG A 417 1.82 33.92 -22.94
CA ARG A 417 0.95 33.03 -23.74
C ARG A 417 -0.51 33.45 -23.65
N PHE A 418 -0.97 33.78 -22.44
CA PHE A 418 -2.34 34.22 -22.21
C PHE A 418 -2.65 35.56 -22.88
N MET A 419 -1.70 36.50 -22.89
CA MET A 419 -1.87 37.77 -23.61
C MET A 419 -2.00 37.58 -25.13
N GLN A 420 -1.17 36.73 -25.73
CA GLN A 420 -1.23 36.45 -27.18
C GLN A 420 -2.56 35.84 -27.61
N TYR A 421 -3.11 34.91 -26.82
CA TYR A 421 -4.40 34.29 -27.14
C TYR A 421 -5.59 35.18 -26.79
N ALA A 422 -5.45 36.08 -25.80
CA ALA A 422 -6.48 37.06 -25.44
C ALA A 422 -6.69 38.13 -26.52
N GLU A 423 -5.64 38.51 -27.27
CA GLU A 423 -5.77 39.46 -28.39
C GLU A 423 -6.57 38.90 -29.57
N GLY A 424 -6.66 37.57 -29.71
CA GLY A 424 -7.34 36.90 -30.82
C GLY A 424 -8.71 36.30 -30.51
N VAL A 425 -9.17 36.35 -29.26
CA VAL A 425 -10.40 35.66 -28.81
C VAL A 425 -11.27 36.59 -27.99
N GLU A 426 -12.48 36.87 -28.48
CA GLU A 426 -13.48 37.65 -27.76
C GLU A 426 -14.15 36.77 -26.68
N VAL A 427 -14.10 37.21 -25.42
CA VAL A 427 -14.64 36.47 -24.28
C VAL A 427 -16.11 36.83 -24.08
N ASP A 428 -16.99 35.89 -24.43
CA ASP A 428 -18.45 36.02 -24.31
C ASP A 428 -18.99 34.92 -23.38
N TRP A 429 -19.45 35.31 -22.18
CA TRP A 429 -19.88 34.39 -21.13
C TRP A 429 -21.12 33.57 -21.53
N GLU A 430 -22.05 34.13 -22.30
CA GLU A 430 -23.27 33.43 -22.71
C GLU A 430 -22.93 32.32 -23.72
N LYS A 431 -22.03 32.61 -24.68
CA LYS A 431 -21.56 31.60 -25.64
C LYS A 431 -20.74 30.51 -24.96
N ILE A 432 -19.94 30.88 -23.96
CA ILE A 432 -19.16 29.90 -23.17
C ILE A 432 -20.11 28.98 -22.40
N GLN A 433 -21.12 29.51 -21.71
CA GLN A 433 -22.11 28.71 -20.99
C GLN A 433 -22.90 27.78 -21.93
N ALA A 434 -23.32 28.26 -23.10
CA ALA A 434 -24.02 27.43 -24.09
C ALA A 434 -23.11 26.29 -24.62
N LYS A 435 -21.82 26.54 -24.84
CA LYS A 435 -20.85 25.50 -25.24
C LYS A 435 -20.63 24.47 -24.13
N ILE A 436 -20.54 24.91 -22.88
CA ILE A 436 -20.40 24.03 -21.72
C ILE A 436 -21.62 23.12 -21.59
N GLU A 437 -22.82 23.69 -21.69
CA GLU A 437 -24.07 22.93 -21.60
C GLU A 437 -24.19 21.91 -22.73
N MET A 438 -23.79 22.26 -23.95
CA MET A 438 -23.75 21.33 -25.08
C MET A 438 -22.79 20.15 -24.84
N GLU A 439 -21.60 20.38 -24.26
CA GLU A 439 -20.67 19.30 -23.93
C GLU A 439 -21.18 18.40 -22.79
N LEU A 440 -21.87 18.97 -21.78
CA LEU A 440 -22.51 18.21 -20.71
C LEU A 440 -23.67 17.34 -21.23
N VAL A 441 -24.45 17.86 -22.19
CA VAL A 441 -25.49 17.07 -22.86
C VAL A 441 -24.88 15.93 -23.67
N LYS A 442 -23.82 16.19 -24.45
CA LYS A 442 -23.10 15.14 -25.19
C LYS A 442 -22.52 14.07 -24.26
N GLU A 443 -21.98 14.45 -23.12
CA GLU A 443 -21.49 13.51 -22.11
C GLU A 443 -22.62 12.61 -21.59
N ARG A 444 -23.78 13.19 -21.26
CA ARG A 444 -24.98 12.46 -20.83
C ARG A 444 -25.48 11.49 -21.91
N GLU A 445 -25.57 11.94 -23.16
CA GLU A 445 -26.00 11.10 -24.29
C GLU A 445 -25.03 9.93 -24.54
N LYS A 446 -23.72 10.19 -24.47
CA LYS A 446 -22.67 9.19 -24.64
C LYS A 446 -22.68 8.17 -23.50
N ALA A 447 -22.94 8.61 -22.27
CA ALA A 447 -23.09 7.71 -21.13
C ALA A 447 -24.35 6.82 -21.25
N ALA A 448 -25.47 7.39 -21.69
CA ALA A 448 -26.71 6.66 -21.91
C ALA A 448 -26.56 5.57 -23.00
N THR A 449 -25.90 5.89 -24.11
CA THR A 449 -25.65 4.91 -25.19
C THR A 449 -24.71 3.77 -24.78
N THR A 450 -23.66 4.06 -23.99
CA THR A 450 -22.78 3.03 -23.42
C THR A 450 -23.51 2.12 -22.43
N SER A 451 -24.38 2.68 -21.57
CA SER A 451 -25.21 1.92 -20.63
C SER A 451 -26.10 0.90 -21.37
N VAL A 452 -26.81 1.36 -22.41
CA VAL A 452 -27.70 0.50 -23.21
C VAL A 452 -26.92 -0.66 -23.86
N ARG A 453 -25.74 -0.40 -24.44
CA ARG A 453 -24.88 -1.45 -25.01
C ARG A 453 -24.40 -2.46 -23.96
N SER A 454 -24.01 -2.00 -22.78
CA SER A 454 -23.56 -2.89 -21.70
C SER A 454 -24.68 -3.82 -21.20
N SER A 455 -25.92 -3.32 -21.13
CA SER A 455 -27.09 -4.09 -20.71
C SER A 455 -27.54 -5.16 -21.72
N LEU A 456 -27.27 -4.93 -23.01
CA LEU A 456 -27.51 -5.89 -24.08
C LEU A 456 -26.44 -6.99 -24.14
N ALA A 457 -25.20 -6.66 -23.77
CA ALA A 457 -24.08 -7.60 -23.72
C ALA A 457 -24.14 -8.54 -22.51
N SER A 458 -24.67 -8.09 -21.36
CA SER A 458 -24.83 -8.92 -20.16
C SER A 458 -26.05 -9.85 -20.19
N ARG A 459 -26.90 -9.74 -21.22
CA ARG A 459 -28.10 -10.58 -21.44
C ARG A 459 -27.90 -11.67 -22.52
N ARG A 460 -26.69 -11.76 -23.07
CA ARG A 460 -26.22 -12.90 -23.87
C ARG A 460 -25.21 -13.68 -23.05
#